data_AF-A0A429B9E1-F1
#
_entry.id   AF-A0A429B9E1-F1
#
_cell.length_a   1.000
_cell.length_b   1.000
_cell.length_c   1.000
_cell.angle_alpha   90.00
_cell.angle_beta   90.00
_cell.angle_gamma   90.00
#
_symmetry.space_group_name_H-M   'P 1'
#
loop_
_entity.id
_entity.type
_entity.pdbx_description
1 polymer ?
#
loop_
_entity_poly.entity_id
_entity_poly.type
_entity_poly.pdbx_seq_one_letter_code
_entity_poly.pdbx_strand_id
1 'polypeptide(L)'
;MQTWDQRFESLLRAALRDLPDDRPLTADLDTRAAGLTSLAAVNLLLNIEAAYGISIPEELLTFESFNTPEALWSLVSRLADQAPGIDIAYRERTHADDLHLGPMVDG
;
A
#
# COMPACT_ATOMS: atom_id res chain seq x y z
N MET A 1 -22.97 6.71 -1.70
CA MET A 1 -22.21 7.78 -1.00
C MET A 1 -20.75 7.37 -1.08
N GLN A 2 -19.83 8.28 -1.39
CA GLN A 2 -18.39 7.96 -1.35
C GLN A 2 -18.04 7.45 0.05
N THR A 3 -17.46 6.25 0.15
CA THR A 3 -17.16 5.59 1.43
C THR A 3 -15.67 5.62 1.79
N TRP A 4 -14.82 6.18 0.92
CA TRP A 4 -13.37 6.29 1.14
C TRP A 4 -12.95 7.63 1.72
N ASP A 5 -11.75 7.64 2.30
CA ASP A 5 -11.15 8.85 2.84
C ASP A 5 -10.31 9.63 1.80
N GLN A 6 -9.89 10.83 2.18
CA GLN A 6 -9.13 11.73 1.29
C GLN A 6 -7.73 11.19 0.93
N ARG A 7 -7.10 10.40 1.81
CA ARG A 7 -5.76 9.85 1.55
C ARG A 7 -5.85 8.83 0.42
N PHE A 8 -6.81 7.92 0.50
CA PHE A 8 -7.07 6.95 -0.57
C PHE A 8 -7.37 7.64 -1.89
N GLU A 9 -8.28 8.63 -1.91
CA GLU A 9 -8.64 9.34 -3.13
C GLU A 9 -7.43 10.04 -3.77
N SER A 10 -6.59 10.69 -2.96
CA SER A 10 -5.39 11.38 -3.43
C SER A 10 -4.40 10.40 -4.07
N LEU A 11 -4.18 9.24 -3.43
CA LEU A 11 -3.30 8.20 -3.96
C LEU A 11 -3.82 7.59 -5.25
N LEU A 12 -5.12 7.27 -5.30
CA LEU A 12 -5.72 6.68 -6.51
C LEU A 12 -5.69 7.67 -7.66
N ARG A 13 -6.10 8.93 -7.46
CA ARG A 13 -6.04 9.97 -8.51
C ARG A 13 -4.63 10.17 -9.06
N ALA A 14 -3.61 10.17 -8.20
CA ALA A 14 -2.22 10.28 -8.65
C ALA A 14 -1.77 9.11 -9.55
N ALA A 15 -2.42 7.95 -9.43
CA ALA A 15 -2.17 6.78 -10.29
C ALA A 15 -2.99 6.79 -11.59
N LEU A 16 -4.11 7.52 -11.64
CA LEU A 16 -5.04 7.60 -12.78
C LEU A 16 -4.64 8.75 -13.73
N ARG A 17 -3.71 8.47 -14.65
CA ARG A 17 -3.14 9.48 -15.57
C ARG A 17 -4.15 10.14 -16.50
N ASP A 18 -5.24 9.44 -16.82
CA ASP A 18 -6.24 9.90 -17.79
C ASP A 18 -7.50 10.45 -17.10
N LEU A 19 -7.50 10.55 -15.76
CA LEU A 19 -8.59 11.15 -15.00
C LEU A 19 -8.33 12.65 -14.75
N PRO A 20 -9.14 13.56 -15.32
CA PRO A 20 -9.03 14.99 -15.04
C PRO A 20 -9.30 15.33 -13.56
N ASP A 21 -8.64 16.36 -13.04
CA ASP A 21 -8.79 16.82 -11.65
C ASP A 21 -10.23 17.24 -11.31
N ASP A 22 -10.94 17.82 -12.28
CA ASP A 22 -12.33 18.25 -12.13
C ASP A 22 -13.34 17.10 -12.28
N ARG A 23 -12.90 15.93 -12.74
CA ARG A 23 -13.77 14.76 -12.86
C ARG A 23 -13.90 14.07 -11.51
N PRO A 24 -15.14 13.78 -11.05
CA PRO A 24 -15.33 13.01 -9.83
C PRO A 24 -14.84 11.57 -10.01
N LEU A 25 -14.15 11.05 -9.00
CA LEU A 25 -13.79 9.66 -8.89
C LEU A 25 -15.04 8.87 -8.48
N THR A 26 -15.77 8.23 -9.38
CA THR A 26 -16.98 7.47 -9.00
C THR A 26 -16.64 6.07 -8.49
N ALA A 27 -17.50 5.47 -7.68
CA ALA A 27 -17.30 4.14 -7.10
C ALA A 27 -17.13 3.05 -8.17
N ASP A 28 -17.87 3.18 -9.27
CA ASP A 28 -17.91 2.31 -10.45
C ASP A 28 -16.93 2.69 -11.56
N LEU A 29 -16.08 3.70 -11.36
CA LEU A 29 -15.12 4.14 -12.38
C LEU A 29 -14.20 2.98 -12.79
N ASP A 30 -14.11 2.70 -14.09
CA ASP A 30 -13.11 1.77 -14.61
C ASP A 30 -11.72 2.41 -14.50
N THR A 31 -10.90 1.89 -13.58
CA THR A 31 -9.58 2.46 -13.29
C THR A 31 -8.61 2.27 -14.46
N ARG A 32 -8.77 1.20 -15.25
CA ARG A 32 -7.90 0.90 -16.38
C ARG A 32 -8.19 1.85 -17.53
N ALA A 33 -9.48 2.10 -17.79
CA ALA A 33 -9.91 3.13 -18.73
C ALA A 33 -9.52 4.55 -18.29
N ALA A 34 -9.34 4.77 -16.98
CA ALA A 34 -8.83 6.01 -16.40
C ALA A 34 -7.29 6.09 -16.30
N GLY A 35 -6.57 5.13 -16.90
CA GLY A 35 -5.11 5.19 -17.05
C GLY A 35 -4.31 4.45 -15.98
N LEU A 36 -4.95 3.59 -15.16
CA LEU A 36 -4.24 2.73 -14.23
C LEU A 36 -3.44 1.66 -14.99
N THR A 37 -2.14 1.89 -15.13
CA THR A 37 -1.19 0.93 -15.70
C THR A 37 -0.70 -0.08 -14.66
N SER A 38 -0.14 -1.20 -15.08
CA SER A 38 0.45 -2.19 -14.16
C SER A 38 1.54 -1.59 -13.25
N LEU A 39 2.41 -0.74 -13.80
CA LEU A 39 3.45 -0.06 -13.01
C LEU A 39 2.84 0.96 -12.03
N ALA A 40 1.82 1.70 -12.46
CA ALA A 40 1.10 2.62 -11.58
C ALA A 40 0.36 1.88 -10.46
N ALA A 41 -0.21 0.70 -10.74
CA ALA A 41 -0.87 -0.14 -9.74
C ALA A 41 0.13 -0.63 -8.67
N VAL A 42 1.33 -1.06 -9.06
CA VAL A 42 2.39 -1.45 -8.10
C VAL A 42 2.77 -0.26 -7.21
N ASN A 43 3.00 0.92 -7.78
CA ASN A 43 3.31 2.11 -6.99
C ASN A 43 2.16 2.53 -6.07
N LEU A 44 0.92 2.43 -6.56
CA LEU A 44 -0.29 2.69 -5.78
C LEU A 44 -0.36 1.77 -4.55
N LEU A 45 -0.14 0.47 -4.73
CA LEU A 45 -0.12 -0.50 -3.64
C LEU A 45 0.91 -0.15 -2.57
N LEU A 46 2.16 0.11 -2.96
CA LEU A 46 3.23 0.49 -2.03
C LEU A 46 2.87 1.75 -1.22
N ASN A 47 2.27 2.74 -1.88
CA ASN A 47 1.84 3.97 -1.22
C ASN A 47 0.65 3.74 -0.29
N ILE A 48 -0.29 2.87 -0.65
CA ILE A 48 -1.41 2.49 0.21
C ILE A 48 -0.91 1.75 1.46
N GLU A 49 -0.08 0.72 1.28
CA GLU A 49 0.50 -0.04 2.40
C GLU A 49 1.23 0.88 3.38
N ALA A 50 2.05 1.80 2.88
CA ALA A 50 2.74 2.79 3.70
C ALA A 50 1.79 3.79 4.38
N ALA A 51 0.74 4.27 3.68
CA ALA A 51 -0.18 5.27 4.21
C ALA A 51 -1.14 4.73 5.27
N TYR A 52 -1.48 3.44 5.19
CA TYR A 52 -2.42 2.76 6.09
C TYR A 52 -1.76 1.83 7.10
N GLY A 53 -0.44 1.59 6.99
CA GLY A 53 0.28 0.68 7.89
C GLY A 53 -0.18 -0.78 7.74
N ILE A 54 -0.60 -1.16 6.54
CA ILE A 54 -1.09 -2.51 6.21
C ILE A 54 -0.11 -3.21 5.27
N SER A 55 -0.21 -4.53 5.20
CA SER A 55 0.35 -5.31 4.09
C SER A 55 -0.79 -5.99 3.34
N ILE A 56 -0.78 -5.91 2.02
CA ILE A 56 -1.80 -6.48 1.14
C ILE A 56 -1.26 -7.80 0.58
N PRO A 57 -1.79 -8.95 1.01
CA PRO A 57 -1.36 -10.25 0.48
C PRO A 57 -1.57 -10.35 -1.03
N GLU A 58 -0.59 -10.90 -1.75
CA GLU A 58 -0.66 -11.05 -3.21
C GLU A 58 -1.86 -11.89 -3.68
N GLU A 59 -2.31 -12.85 -2.87
CA GLU A 59 -3.49 -13.67 -3.12
C GLU A 59 -4.81 -12.86 -3.20
N LEU A 60 -4.84 -11.67 -2.57
CA LEU A 60 -5.97 -10.76 -2.63
C LEU A 60 -5.88 -9.81 -3.84
N LEU A 61 -4.72 -9.70 -4.49
CA LEU A 61 -4.48 -8.80 -5.61
C LEU A 61 -4.97 -9.41 -6.93
N THR A 62 -6.29 -9.43 -7.09
CA THR A 62 -6.95 -9.90 -8.31
C THR A 62 -7.22 -8.76 -9.29
N PHE A 63 -7.51 -9.09 -10.55
CA PHE A 63 -7.96 -8.10 -11.54
C PHE A 63 -9.18 -7.30 -11.04
N GLU A 64 -10.13 -7.98 -10.39
CA GLU A 64 -11.33 -7.38 -9.80
C GLU A 64 -11.00 -6.32 -8.75
N SER A 65 -9.95 -6.54 -7.95
CA SER A 65 -9.54 -5.63 -6.87
C SER A 65 -9.06 -4.28 -7.39
N PHE A 66 -8.62 -4.21 -8.65
CA PHE A 66 -8.23 -2.97 -9.29
C PHE A 66 -9.30 -2.41 -10.21
N ASN A 67 -10.36 -3.15 -10.52
CA ASN A 67 -11.30 -2.78 -11.58
C ASN A 67 -11.99 -1.44 -11.29
N THR A 68 -12.33 -1.19 -10.02
CA THR A 68 -13.01 0.04 -9.59
C THR A 68 -12.46 0.59 -8.26
N PRO A 69 -12.61 1.91 -7.99
CA PRO A 69 -12.25 2.50 -6.70
C PRO A 69 -12.92 1.83 -5.51
N GLU A 70 -14.20 1.43 -5.64
CA GLU A 70 -14.93 0.74 -4.58
C GLU A 70 -14.35 -0.64 -4.24
N ALA A 71 -13.98 -1.41 -5.27
CA ALA A 71 -13.36 -2.72 -5.07
C ALA A 71 -12.03 -2.59 -4.32
N LEU A 72 -11.19 -1.62 -4.74
CA LEU A 72 -9.90 -1.37 -4.10
C LEU A 72 -10.08 -0.86 -2.66
N TRP A 73 -10.98 0.08 -2.43
CA TRP A 73 -11.24 0.60 -1.09
C TRP A 73 -11.79 -0.47 -0.14
N SER A 74 -12.64 -1.36 -0.64
CA SER A 74 -13.18 -2.48 0.15
C SER A 74 -12.06 -3.40 0.64
N LEU A 75 -11.01 -3.61 -0.16
CA LEU A 75 -9.83 -4.37 0.26
C LEU A 75 -9.03 -3.61 1.33
N VAL A 76 -8.72 -2.33 1.08
CA VAL A 76 -7.91 -1.49 1.98
C VAL A 76 -8.56 -1.32 3.34
N SER A 77 -9.84 -0.96 3.37
CA SER A 77 -10.59 -0.72 4.61
C SER A 77 -10.70 -1.97 5.48
N ARG A 78 -10.91 -3.15 4.88
CA ARG A 78 -10.91 -4.42 5.60
C ARG A 78 -9.57 -4.71 6.27
N LEU A 79 -8.47 -4.54 5.53
CA LEU A 79 -7.13 -4.79 6.08
C LEU A 79 -6.75 -3.77 7.16
N ALA A 80 -7.15 -2.50 6.99
CA ALA A 80 -6.89 -1.44 7.95
C ALA A 80 -7.68 -1.63 9.26
N ASP A 81 -8.91 -2.15 9.18
CA ASP A 81 -9.70 -2.53 10.36
C ASP A 81 -9.07 -3.73 11.11
N GLN A 82 -8.46 -4.66 10.37
CA GLN A 82 -7.82 -5.85 10.92
C GLN A 82 -6.41 -5.62 11.46
N ALA A 83 -5.76 -4.49 11.18
CA ALA A 83 -4.43 -4.20 11.66
C ALA A 83 -4.48 -3.83 13.16
N PRO A 84 -4.14 -4.72 14.11
CA PRO A 84 -3.90 -4.28 15.48
C PRO A 84 -2.74 -3.27 15.40
N GLY A 85 -2.81 -2.16 16.14
CA GLY A 85 -1.79 -1.11 16.08
C GLY A 85 -0.37 -1.69 16.22
N ILE A 86 0.31 -1.91 15.09
CA ILE A 86 1.64 -2.50 15.07
C ILE A 86 2.60 -1.40 15.46
N ASP A 87 3.11 -1.50 16.69
CA ASP A 87 4.29 -0.80 17.16
C ASP A 87 5.48 -1.22 16.27
N ILE A 88 5.89 -0.33 15.37
CA ILE A 88 6.94 -0.51 14.35
C ILE A 88 8.37 -0.62 14.94
N ALA A 89 8.53 -1.16 16.16
CA ALA A 89 9.81 -1.35 16.82
C ALA A 89 10.67 -2.52 16.28
N TYR A 90 10.37 -3.07 15.10
CA TYR A 90 11.13 -4.19 14.51
C TYR A 90 11.78 -3.87 13.15
N ARG A 91 12.47 -2.73 13.02
CA ARG A 91 13.34 -2.47 11.84
C ARG A 91 14.83 -2.28 12.14
N GLU A 92 15.28 -2.35 13.40
CA GLU A 92 16.71 -2.16 13.74
C GLU A 92 17.25 -3.18 14.77
N ARG A 93 17.16 -4.47 14.47
CA ARG A 93 17.97 -5.52 15.11
C ARG A 93 18.08 -6.65 14.08
N THR A 94 19.19 -6.93 13.40
CA THR A 94 20.55 -7.21 13.87
C THR A 94 21.42 -7.43 12.62
N HIS A 95 22.54 -6.73 12.41
CA HIS A 95 23.74 -7.28 11.73
C HIS A 95 24.96 -6.34 11.86
N ALA A 96 25.34 -6.00 13.09
CA ALA A 96 26.58 -5.27 13.34
C ALA A 96 27.16 -5.61 14.71
N ASP A 97 27.28 -6.91 15.04
CA ASP A 97 28.20 -7.38 16.08
C ASP A 97 28.26 -8.91 15.98
N ASP A 98 29.24 -9.43 15.24
CA ASP A 98 30.01 -10.65 15.56
C ASP A 98 30.94 -10.97 14.38
N LEU A 99 31.91 -10.08 14.12
CA LEU A 99 33.08 -10.42 13.34
C LEU A 99 34.33 -10.07 14.15
N HIS A 100 34.79 -11.07 14.90
CA HIS A 100 36.20 -11.39 15.14
C HIS A 100 37.06 -10.41 15.96
N LEU A 101 37.41 -10.82 17.19
CA LEU A 101 38.79 -10.77 17.70
C LEU A 101 38.95 -11.85 18.79
N GLY A 102 39.86 -12.80 18.52
CA GLY A 102 40.10 -14.01 19.30
C GLY A 102 40.75 -13.78 20.68
N PRO A 103 41.06 -14.87 21.40
CA PRO A 103 41.35 -14.81 22.83
C PRO A 103 42.64 -14.05 23.14
N MET A 104 42.52 -13.15 24.12
CA MET A 104 43.59 -12.47 24.82
C MET A 104 44.51 -13.50 25.48
N VAL A 105 45.77 -13.54 25.06
CA VAL A 105 46.80 -14.38 25.69
C VAL A 105 47.24 -13.71 27.00
N ASP A 106 47.17 -14.49 28.08
CA ASP A 106 47.60 -14.14 29.44
C ASP A 106 49.14 -14.07 29.50
N GLY A 107 49.67 -13.00 30.14
CA GLY A 107 51.10 -12.76 30.33
C GLY A 107 51.37 -11.69 31.38
#